data_AF-A0A2D0JLR0-F1
#
_entry.id   AF-A0A2D0JLR0-F1
#
_cell.length_a   1.000
_cell.length_b   1.000
_cell.length_c   1.000
_cell.angle_alpha   90.00
_cell.angle_beta   90.00
_cell.angle_gamma   90.00
#
_symmetry.space_group_name_H-M   'P 1'
#
loop_
_entity.id
_entity.type
_entity.pdbx_description
1 polymer ?
#
loop_
_entity_poly.entity_id
_entity_poly.type
_entity_poly.pdbx_seq_one_letter_code
_entity_poly.pdbx_strand_id
1 'polypeptide(L)'
;MKTGMNKLLMTILIAFGISLPLYAVASEPAVTPEVNPQLMYLLPNSPTFEDTIPIFREKYNKKHPEIPLYEYKVIASKDISLPLIRAASKINEKIYSSAVLERGSEKIKSLQITLLPSQDEPENEHNFILAKQYITALIGQFEPTLSPDQAKTQLEKLLQAAEKHPAFSQKMGATRYIIVNSSENIMTFAIEPIKLSLSDAAANEN
;
A
#
# COMPACT_ATOMS: atom_id res chain seq x y z
N MET A 1 63.50 -12.27 -36.54
CA MET A 1 64.65 -12.52 -35.64
C MET A 1 64.10 -13.03 -34.32
N LYS A 2 64.59 -14.20 -33.89
CA LYS A 2 64.24 -14.86 -32.62
C LYS A 2 64.86 -14.09 -31.46
N THR A 3 64.11 -13.92 -30.39
CA THR A 3 64.72 -13.74 -29.06
C THR A 3 63.97 -14.66 -28.10
N GLY A 4 64.64 -15.73 -27.70
CA GLY A 4 64.13 -16.72 -26.78
C GLY A 4 64.04 -16.16 -25.37
N MET A 5 62.91 -16.39 -24.72
CA MET A 5 62.71 -16.04 -23.32
C MET A 5 62.85 -17.30 -22.47
N ASN A 6 63.69 -17.16 -21.46
CA ASN A 6 64.28 -18.22 -20.65
C ASN A 6 63.21 -19.03 -19.87
N LYS A 7 63.14 -20.33 -20.13
CA LYS A 7 62.26 -21.31 -19.44
C LYS A 7 62.55 -21.49 -17.94
N LEU A 8 63.50 -20.74 -17.38
CA LEU A 8 63.89 -20.84 -15.97
C LEU A 8 63.17 -19.82 -15.07
N LEU A 9 62.56 -18.76 -15.63
CA LEU A 9 61.77 -17.79 -14.84
C LEU A 9 60.32 -18.25 -14.61
N MET A 10 59.87 -19.29 -15.33
CA MET A 10 58.46 -19.71 -15.35
C MET A 10 58.08 -20.70 -14.24
N THR A 11 58.99 -21.02 -13.32
CA THR A 11 58.78 -22.08 -12.30
C THR A 11 58.81 -21.57 -10.86
N ILE A 12 59.13 -20.30 -10.58
CA ILE A 12 59.36 -19.80 -9.19
C ILE A 12 58.28 -18.84 -8.64
N LEU A 13 57.31 -18.38 -9.44
CA LEU A 13 56.22 -17.53 -8.93
C LEU A 13 54.82 -18.10 -9.21
N ILE A 14 54.72 -19.44 -9.26
CA ILE A 14 53.45 -20.18 -9.25
C ILE A 14 53.04 -20.56 -7.80
N ALA A 15 53.82 -20.15 -6.79
CA ALA A 15 53.59 -20.47 -5.37
C ALA A 15 53.12 -19.28 -4.51
N PHE A 16 52.51 -18.25 -5.10
CA PHE A 16 51.99 -17.09 -4.37
C PHE A 16 50.60 -16.63 -4.84
N GLY A 17 49.76 -17.59 -5.21
CA GLY A 17 48.34 -17.34 -5.50
C GLY A 17 47.51 -18.27 -4.65
N ILE A 18 46.40 -17.76 -4.11
CA ILE A 18 45.40 -18.47 -3.28
C ILE A 18 45.69 -18.38 -1.76
N SER A 19 45.77 -17.15 -1.26
CA SER A 19 45.34 -16.83 0.11
C SER A 19 44.76 -15.43 0.17
N LEU A 20 43.71 -15.19 -0.64
CA LEU A 20 42.83 -14.04 -0.43
C LEU A 20 41.66 -14.51 0.45
N PRO A 21 41.44 -13.93 1.64
CA PRO A 21 40.17 -14.11 2.31
C PRO A 21 39.09 -13.54 1.38
N LEU A 22 38.09 -14.35 1.05
CA LEU A 22 36.86 -13.84 0.48
C LEU A 22 36.28 -12.87 1.52
N TYR A 23 36.51 -11.57 1.33
CA TYR A 23 35.67 -10.56 1.94
C TYR A 23 34.29 -10.76 1.30
N ALA A 24 33.40 -11.41 2.03
CA ALA A 24 31.98 -11.32 1.77
C ALA A 24 31.62 -9.85 1.95
N VAL A 25 31.57 -9.11 0.85
CA VAL A 25 30.87 -7.82 0.82
C VAL A 25 29.42 -8.19 1.05
N ALA A 26 28.96 -8.10 2.30
CA ALA A 26 27.55 -7.98 2.57
C ALA A 26 27.09 -6.76 1.77
N SER A 27 26.37 -7.00 0.69
CA SER A 27 25.67 -5.93 -0.01
C SER A 27 24.88 -5.20 1.07
N GLU A 28 25.15 -3.92 1.26
CA GLU A 28 24.26 -3.06 2.04
C GLU A 28 22.84 -3.35 1.52
N PRO A 29 21.84 -3.55 2.40
CA PRO A 29 20.48 -3.78 1.95
C PRO A 29 20.18 -2.67 0.95
N ALA A 30 19.87 -3.07 -0.29
CA ALA A 30 19.59 -2.13 -1.36
C ALA A 30 18.58 -1.14 -0.77
N VAL A 31 19.03 0.08 -0.52
CA VAL A 31 18.16 1.17 -0.09
C VAL A 31 17.35 1.46 -1.35
N THR A 32 16.28 0.68 -1.52
CA THR A 32 15.11 1.13 -2.23
C THR A 32 14.86 2.52 -1.66
N PRO A 33 14.78 3.58 -2.49
CA PRO A 33 14.47 4.89 -1.95
C PRO A 33 13.27 4.69 -1.04
N GLU A 34 13.44 4.96 0.26
CA GLU A 34 12.35 4.88 1.22
C GLU A 34 11.35 5.94 0.77
N VAL A 35 10.48 5.58 -0.18
CA VAL A 35 9.31 6.36 -0.46
C VAL A 35 8.50 6.21 0.80
N ASN A 36 8.59 7.20 1.68
CA ASN A 36 7.92 7.17 2.97
C ASN A 36 6.46 6.78 2.69
N PRO A 37 6.01 5.55 3.06
CA PRO A 37 4.68 5.08 2.69
C PRO A 37 3.59 5.98 3.27
N GLN A 38 3.95 6.75 4.32
CA GLN A 38 3.10 7.77 4.92
C GLN A 38 2.72 8.88 3.94
N LEU A 39 3.54 9.21 2.94
CA LEU A 39 3.24 10.28 1.97
C LEU A 39 2.36 9.81 0.80
N MET A 40 2.25 8.50 0.57
CA MET A 40 1.40 7.98 -0.52
C MET A 40 -0.09 8.02 -0.14
N TYR A 41 -0.41 7.65 1.10
CA TYR A 41 -1.79 7.48 1.58
C TYR A 41 -2.16 8.43 2.74
N LEU A 42 -1.49 9.58 2.83
CA LEU A 42 -1.86 10.65 3.74
C LEU A 42 -1.40 12.01 3.22
N LEU A 43 -2.32 12.80 2.68
CA LEU A 43 -2.01 14.20 2.36
C LEU A 43 -1.64 14.99 3.61
N PRO A 44 -0.60 15.86 3.54
CA PRO A 44 -0.35 16.86 4.57
C PRO A 44 -1.60 17.71 4.81
N ASN A 45 -1.94 17.95 6.07
CA ASN A 45 -3.12 18.73 6.48
C ASN A 45 -4.47 18.18 5.97
N SER A 46 -4.52 16.90 5.59
CA SER A 46 -5.79 16.21 5.36
C SER A 46 -6.69 16.32 6.60
N PRO A 47 -8.01 16.54 6.42
CA PRO A 47 -8.97 16.45 7.52
C PRO A 47 -9.02 15.02 8.09
N THR A 48 -9.98 14.78 8.97
CA THR A 48 -10.32 13.44 9.46
C THR A 48 -11.73 13.08 8.98
N PHE A 49 -11.99 11.78 8.82
CA PHE A 49 -13.37 11.30 8.82
C PHE A 49 -13.94 11.45 10.24
N GLU A 50 -15.26 11.54 10.34
CA GLU A 50 -15.91 11.75 11.63
C GLU A 50 -15.78 10.56 12.59
N ASP A 51 -15.80 9.36 12.04
CA ASP A 51 -15.79 8.13 12.82
C ASP A 51 -14.37 7.73 13.26
N THR A 52 -14.29 7.21 14.50
CA THR A 52 -13.15 6.41 14.97
C THR A 52 -13.26 4.98 14.44
N ILE A 53 -12.18 4.20 14.50
CA ILE A 53 -12.19 2.81 14.01
C ILE A 53 -13.27 1.93 14.64
N PRO A 54 -13.51 1.95 15.97
CA PRO A 54 -14.60 1.15 16.56
C PRO A 54 -15.97 1.49 15.98
N ILE A 55 -16.30 2.78 15.86
CA ILE A 55 -17.58 3.26 15.33
C ILE A 55 -17.72 2.89 13.85
N PHE A 56 -16.68 3.14 13.07
CA PHE A 56 -16.63 2.78 11.66
C PHE A 56 -16.85 1.27 11.46
N ARG A 57 -16.13 0.44 12.21
CA ARG A 57 -16.23 -1.02 12.14
C ARG A 57 -17.62 -1.53 12.51
N GLU A 58 -18.24 -0.97 13.54
CA GLU A 58 -19.61 -1.32 13.93
C GLU A 58 -20.59 -1.03 12.79
N LYS A 59 -20.54 0.18 12.21
CA LYS A 59 -21.40 0.57 11.08
C LYS A 59 -21.14 -0.30 9.85
N TYR A 60 -19.88 -0.57 9.54
CA TYR A 60 -19.46 -1.39 8.40
C TYR A 60 -19.95 -2.85 8.57
N ASN A 61 -19.63 -3.50 9.69
CA ASN A 61 -19.98 -4.90 9.93
C ASN A 61 -21.51 -5.11 10.01
N LYS A 62 -22.26 -4.09 10.46
CA LYS A 62 -23.73 -4.13 10.44
C LYS A 62 -24.29 -4.16 9.01
N LYS A 63 -23.65 -3.47 8.07
CA LYS A 63 -24.06 -3.44 6.65
C LYS A 63 -23.53 -4.63 5.85
N HIS A 64 -22.36 -5.16 6.23
CA HIS A 64 -21.62 -6.20 5.51
C HIS A 64 -21.26 -7.37 6.44
N PRO A 65 -22.25 -8.11 6.99
CA PRO A 65 -22.00 -9.21 7.93
C PRO A 65 -21.18 -10.37 7.33
N GLU A 66 -21.17 -10.51 6.01
CA GLU A 66 -20.48 -11.57 5.26
C GLU A 66 -18.97 -11.33 5.07
N ILE A 67 -18.52 -10.07 5.15
CA ILE A 67 -17.12 -9.68 5.00
C ILE A 67 -16.69 -8.75 6.15
N PRO A 68 -16.76 -9.21 7.41
CA PRO A 68 -16.54 -8.33 8.55
C PRO A 68 -15.09 -7.85 8.64
N LEU A 69 -14.92 -6.61 9.04
CA LEU A 69 -13.63 -6.12 9.54
C LEU A 69 -13.47 -6.54 11.00
N TYR A 70 -12.33 -7.13 11.32
CA TYR A 70 -11.97 -7.52 12.67
C TYR A 70 -11.36 -6.37 13.47
N GLU A 71 -10.97 -6.65 14.71
CA GLU A 71 -10.37 -5.65 15.58
C GLU A 71 -9.01 -5.17 15.04
N TYR A 72 -8.83 -3.85 15.01
CA TYR A 72 -7.59 -3.24 14.60
C TYR A 72 -6.62 -3.21 15.78
N LYS A 73 -5.40 -3.67 15.53
CA LYS A 73 -4.30 -3.63 16.50
C LYS A 73 -3.39 -2.46 16.17
N VAL A 74 -3.04 -1.68 17.19
CA VAL A 74 -2.09 -0.58 17.05
C VAL A 74 -0.72 -1.14 16.62
N ILE A 75 -0.14 -0.54 15.59
CA ILE A 75 1.22 -0.81 15.12
C ILE A 75 2.12 0.19 15.81
N ALA A 76 3.10 -0.31 16.58
CA ALA A 76 4.06 0.53 17.29
C ALA A 76 4.75 1.50 16.32
N SER A 77 4.62 2.81 16.57
CA SER A 77 5.36 3.82 15.83
C SER A 77 6.73 4.00 16.48
N LYS A 78 7.80 3.90 15.69
CA LYS A 78 9.16 4.23 16.13
C LYS A 78 9.32 5.73 16.41
N ASP A 79 8.50 6.55 15.74
CA ASP A 79 8.48 7.99 15.91
C ASP A 79 7.20 8.41 16.62
N ILE A 80 7.34 8.78 17.89
CA ILE A 80 6.26 9.26 18.75
C ILE A 80 5.98 10.75 18.59
N SER A 81 6.85 11.49 17.88
CA SER A 81 6.67 12.92 17.62
C SER A 81 5.60 13.19 16.57
N LEU A 82 5.32 12.21 15.70
CA LEU A 82 4.26 12.29 14.72
C LEU A 82 2.88 12.29 15.42
N PRO A 83 1.96 13.20 15.02
CA PRO A 83 0.61 13.26 15.55
C PRO A 83 -0.28 12.15 14.96
N LEU A 84 0.29 10.98 14.68
CA LEU A 84 -0.35 9.88 13.99
C LEU A 84 -0.20 8.57 14.78
N ILE A 85 -1.23 7.74 14.69
CA ILE A 85 -1.25 6.36 15.18
C ILE A 85 -1.57 5.47 13.98
N ARG A 86 -0.89 4.33 13.87
CA ARG A 86 -1.19 3.31 12.86
C ARG A 86 -1.88 2.14 13.53
N ALA A 87 -2.87 1.56 12.85
CA ALA A 87 -3.49 0.33 13.28
C ALA A 87 -3.82 -0.55 12.08
N ALA A 88 -3.87 -1.86 12.26
CA ALA A 88 -4.25 -2.80 11.20
C ALA A 88 -5.09 -3.95 11.73
N SER A 89 -5.99 -4.43 10.88
CA SER A 89 -6.79 -5.64 11.04
C SER A 89 -6.43 -6.61 9.92
N LYS A 90 -6.12 -7.85 10.28
CA LYS A 90 -5.91 -8.93 9.33
C LYS A 90 -7.26 -9.46 8.85
N ILE A 91 -7.51 -9.46 7.54
CA ILE A 91 -8.70 -10.11 6.96
C ILE A 91 -8.38 -11.58 6.69
N ASN A 92 -7.25 -11.86 6.04
CA ASN A 92 -6.67 -13.18 5.89
C ASN A 92 -5.14 -13.08 5.68
N GLU A 93 -4.48 -14.15 5.24
CA GLU A 93 -3.01 -14.14 5.01
C GLU A 93 -2.56 -13.16 3.92
N LYS A 94 -3.43 -12.87 2.95
CA LYS A 94 -3.14 -12.05 1.78
C LYS A 94 -3.74 -10.66 1.84
N ILE A 95 -4.75 -10.43 2.69
CA ILE A 95 -5.51 -9.18 2.73
C ILE A 95 -5.45 -8.58 4.14
N TYR A 96 -5.05 -7.31 4.19
CA TYR A 96 -4.99 -6.52 5.41
C TYR A 96 -5.78 -5.23 5.22
N SER A 97 -6.51 -4.82 6.26
CA SER A 97 -7.00 -3.46 6.35
C SER A 97 -6.13 -2.65 7.31
N SER A 98 -5.67 -1.49 6.88
CA SER A 98 -4.84 -0.60 7.70
C SER A 98 -5.50 0.76 7.84
N ALA A 99 -5.17 1.46 8.92
CA ALA A 99 -5.68 2.79 9.20
C ALA A 99 -4.57 3.70 9.73
N VAL A 100 -4.65 4.97 9.34
CA VAL A 100 -3.90 6.06 9.95
C VAL A 100 -4.88 6.92 10.73
N LEU A 101 -4.58 7.15 12.01
CA LEU A 101 -5.44 7.86 12.95
C LEU A 101 -4.75 9.13 13.43
N GLU A 102 -5.52 10.18 13.67
CA GLU A 102 -5.04 11.39 14.31
C GLU A 102 -4.86 11.17 15.82
N ARG A 103 -3.67 11.50 16.34
CA ARG A 103 -3.39 11.35 17.77
C ARG A 103 -4.27 12.30 18.59
N GLY A 104 -4.87 11.78 19.66
CA GLY A 104 -5.75 12.53 20.55
C GLY A 104 -7.23 12.38 20.22
N SER A 105 -7.63 12.55 18.95
CA SER A 105 -9.02 12.33 18.52
C SER A 105 -9.29 10.87 18.11
N GLU A 106 -8.25 10.14 17.70
CA GLU A 106 -8.30 8.78 17.14
C GLU A 106 -9.20 8.65 15.90
N LYS A 107 -9.60 9.79 15.33
CA LYS A 107 -10.36 9.85 14.10
C LYS A 107 -9.49 9.43 12.92
N ILE A 108 -10.13 8.83 11.93
CA ILE A 108 -9.47 8.22 10.79
C ILE A 108 -9.01 9.32 9.83
N LYS A 109 -7.72 9.32 9.47
CA LYS A 109 -7.17 10.14 8.38
C LYS A 109 -7.01 9.37 7.07
N SER A 110 -6.88 8.05 7.14
CA SER A 110 -6.75 7.19 5.96
C SER A 110 -7.19 5.77 6.32
N LEU A 111 -7.93 5.12 5.42
CA LEU A 111 -8.23 3.69 5.47
C LEU A 111 -7.67 3.02 4.22
N GLN A 112 -7.10 1.84 4.41
CA GLN A 112 -6.42 1.09 3.37
C GLN A 112 -6.90 -0.36 3.33
N ILE A 113 -6.92 -0.93 2.13
CA ILE A 113 -6.99 -2.37 1.86
C ILE A 113 -5.76 -2.74 1.04
N THR A 114 -4.93 -3.62 1.59
CA THR A 114 -3.72 -4.11 0.93
C THR A 114 -3.87 -5.58 0.59
N LEU A 115 -3.63 -5.92 -0.67
CA LEU A 115 -3.57 -7.29 -1.20
C LEU A 115 -2.10 -7.65 -1.48
N LEU A 116 -1.63 -8.71 -0.82
CA LEU A 116 -0.33 -9.32 -1.05
C LEU A 116 -0.43 -10.36 -2.17
N PRO A 117 0.62 -10.51 -2.99
CA PRO A 117 0.64 -11.52 -4.04
C PRO A 117 0.65 -12.94 -3.47
N SER A 118 0.18 -13.89 -4.28
CA SER A 118 0.44 -15.31 -4.07
C SER A 118 1.08 -15.96 -5.29
N GLN A 119 1.80 -17.06 -5.06
CA GLN A 119 2.31 -17.92 -6.13
C GLN A 119 1.26 -18.94 -6.60
N ASP A 120 0.20 -19.12 -5.82
CA ASP A 120 -0.96 -19.94 -6.16
C ASP A 120 -1.98 -19.04 -6.90
N GLU A 121 -2.13 -19.27 -8.21
CA GLU A 121 -3.03 -18.49 -9.07
C GLU A 121 -4.50 -18.54 -8.63
N PRO A 122 -5.10 -19.72 -8.35
CA PRO A 122 -6.43 -19.80 -7.73
C PRO A 122 -6.56 -18.98 -6.44
N GLU A 123 -5.59 -19.04 -5.54
CA GLU A 123 -5.59 -18.24 -4.31
C GLU A 123 -5.51 -16.74 -4.63
N ASN A 124 -4.70 -16.36 -5.60
CA ASN A 124 -4.51 -14.97 -6.03
C ASN A 124 -5.82 -14.40 -6.62
N GLU A 125 -6.50 -15.14 -7.49
CA GLU A 125 -7.80 -14.76 -8.06
C GLU A 125 -8.87 -14.61 -6.98
N HIS A 126 -8.98 -15.60 -6.08
CA HIS A 126 -9.94 -15.57 -4.99
C HIS A 126 -9.72 -14.35 -4.07
N ASN A 127 -8.47 -14.08 -3.67
CA ASN A 127 -8.15 -12.94 -2.82
C ASN A 127 -8.31 -11.60 -3.53
N PHE A 128 -8.07 -11.54 -4.85
CA PHE A 128 -8.36 -10.35 -5.62
C PHE A 128 -9.86 -10.04 -5.64
N ILE A 129 -10.72 -11.05 -5.87
CA ILE A 129 -12.17 -10.90 -5.80
C ILE A 129 -12.61 -10.43 -4.41
N LEU A 130 -12.09 -11.05 -3.34
CA LEU A 130 -12.41 -10.68 -1.98
C LEU A 130 -11.94 -9.24 -1.66
N ALA A 131 -10.73 -8.85 -2.07
CA ALA A 131 -10.25 -7.48 -1.90
C ALA A 131 -11.17 -6.47 -2.60
N LYS A 132 -11.66 -6.78 -3.82
CA LYS A 132 -12.63 -5.93 -4.51
C LYS A 132 -13.95 -5.81 -3.77
N GLN A 133 -14.41 -6.85 -3.08
CA GLN A 133 -15.62 -6.77 -2.24
C GLN A 133 -15.42 -5.81 -1.06
N TYR A 134 -14.30 -5.92 -0.33
CA TYR A 134 -13.98 -4.99 0.76
C TYR A 134 -13.87 -3.55 0.25
N ILE A 135 -13.15 -3.32 -0.86
CA ILE A 135 -12.98 -1.97 -1.43
C ILE A 135 -14.32 -1.39 -1.90
N THR A 136 -15.16 -2.19 -2.55
CA THR A 136 -16.50 -1.77 -2.98
C THR A 136 -17.36 -1.34 -1.79
N ALA A 137 -17.33 -2.12 -0.70
CA ALA A 137 -18.04 -1.81 0.54
C ALA A 137 -17.51 -0.51 1.18
N LEU A 138 -16.19 -0.27 1.15
CA LEU A 138 -15.61 0.98 1.60
C LEU A 138 -16.08 2.18 0.75
N ILE A 139 -16.07 2.07 -0.58
CA ILE A 139 -16.58 3.12 -1.47
C ILE A 139 -18.02 3.47 -1.10
N GLY A 140 -18.91 2.46 -0.99
CA GLY A 140 -20.31 2.69 -0.62
C GLY A 140 -20.51 3.25 0.80
N GLN A 141 -19.59 2.97 1.73
CA GLN A 141 -19.64 3.53 3.09
C GLN A 141 -19.29 5.03 3.11
N PHE A 142 -18.36 5.47 2.26
CA PHE A 142 -17.92 6.87 2.18
C PHE A 142 -18.67 7.69 1.13
N GLU A 143 -19.40 7.05 0.23
CA GLU A 143 -20.22 7.68 -0.80
C GLU A 143 -21.63 7.11 -0.76
N PRO A 144 -22.42 7.46 0.28
CA PRO A 144 -23.71 6.83 0.55
C PRO A 144 -24.78 7.12 -0.51
N THR A 145 -24.49 8.00 -1.48
CA THR A 145 -25.34 8.29 -2.64
C THR A 145 -25.23 7.25 -3.74
N LEU A 146 -24.15 6.44 -3.74
CA LEU A 146 -23.98 5.37 -4.73
C LEU A 146 -24.77 4.13 -4.31
N SER A 147 -25.51 3.57 -5.26
CA SER A 147 -26.01 2.19 -5.14
C SER A 147 -24.85 1.18 -5.12
N PRO A 148 -25.06 -0.05 -4.63
CA PRO A 148 -24.03 -1.09 -4.63
C PRO A 148 -23.39 -1.34 -6.01
N ASP A 149 -24.20 -1.36 -7.07
CA ASP A 149 -23.72 -1.57 -8.45
C ASP A 149 -22.91 -0.37 -8.95
N GLN A 150 -23.28 0.85 -8.56
CA GLN A 150 -22.51 2.06 -8.88
C GLN A 150 -21.17 2.08 -8.13
N ALA A 151 -21.13 1.66 -6.86
CA ALA A 151 -19.88 1.54 -6.10
C ALA A 151 -18.94 0.50 -6.74
N LYS A 152 -19.47 -0.65 -7.19
CA LYS A 152 -18.71 -1.65 -7.94
C LYS A 152 -18.19 -1.09 -9.26
N THR A 153 -19.04 -0.41 -10.02
CA THR A 153 -18.66 0.22 -11.29
C THR A 153 -17.56 1.27 -11.08
N GLN A 154 -17.66 2.04 -10.00
CA GLN A 154 -16.64 3.02 -9.63
C GLN A 154 -15.30 2.34 -9.31
N LEU A 155 -15.30 1.22 -8.59
CA LEU A 155 -14.08 0.45 -8.35
C LEU A 155 -13.43 -0.03 -9.66
N GLU A 156 -14.20 -0.61 -10.58
CA GLU A 156 -13.64 -1.12 -11.84
C GLU A 156 -13.03 0.02 -12.68
N LYS A 157 -13.65 1.22 -12.68
CA LYS A 157 -13.05 2.43 -13.31
C LYS A 157 -11.73 2.83 -12.66
N LEU A 158 -11.67 2.82 -11.32
CA LEU A 158 -10.44 3.15 -10.57
C LEU A 158 -9.33 2.15 -10.89
N LEU A 159 -9.63 0.85 -10.91
CA LEU A 159 -8.66 -0.21 -11.24
C LEU A 159 -8.13 -0.05 -12.66
N GLN A 160 -9.02 0.13 -13.65
CA GLN A 160 -8.63 0.33 -15.05
C GLN A 160 -7.72 1.56 -15.24
N ALA A 161 -8.01 2.67 -14.54
CA ALA A 161 -7.17 3.86 -14.59
C ALA A 161 -5.79 3.63 -13.92
N ALA A 162 -5.75 2.81 -12.87
CA ALA A 162 -4.54 2.46 -12.15
C ALA A 162 -3.62 1.47 -12.89
N GLU A 163 -4.12 0.66 -13.84
CA GLU A 163 -3.29 -0.31 -14.59
C GLU A 163 -2.08 0.32 -15.28
N LYS A 164 -2.20 1.60 -15.69
CA LYS A 164 -1.15 2.32 -16.43
C LYS A 164 -0.18 3.08 -15.54
N HIS A 165 -0.36 3.03 -14.21
CA HIS A 165 0.36 3.89 -13.28
C HIS A 165 0.78 3.13 -12.01
N PRO A 166 2.03 3.29 -11.53
CA PRO A 166 2.43 2.70 -10.25
C PRO A 166 1.64 3.26 -9.06
N ALA A 167 1.15 4.49 -9.20
CA ALA A 167 0.23 5.13 -8.27
C ALA A 167 -0.79 5.97 -9.06
N PHE A 168 -2.06 5.81 -8.73
CA PHE A 168 -3.18 6.55 -9.30
C PHE A 168 -4.01 7.15 -8.17
N SER A 169 -4.51 8.38 -8.36
CA SER A 169 -5.44 8.99 -7.41
C SER A 169 -6.56 9.74 -8.10
N GLN A 170 -7.77 9.64 -7.56
CA GLN A 170 -8.96 10.32 -8.03
C GLN A 170 -9.71 10.94 -6.85
N LYS A 171 -10.13 12.21 -6.99
CA LYS A 171 -11.05 12.84 -6.05
C LYS A 171 -12.48 12.51 -6.40
N MET A 172 -13.33 12.33 -5.41
CA MET A 172 -14.77 12.22 -5.56
C MET A 172 -15.44 12.77 -4.31
N GLY A 173 -16.29 13.80 -4.48
CA GLY A 173 -16.85 14.51 -3.33
C GLY A 173 -15.76 14.93 -2.33
N ALA A 174 -16.00 14.67 -1.05
CA ALA A 174 -15.06 14.97 0.04
C ALA A 174 -14.01 13.88 0.26
N THR A 175 -13.85 12.95 -0.69
CA THR A 175 -12.91 11.83 -0.59
C THR A 175 -11.89 11.83 -1.74
N ARG A 176 -10.73 11.25 -1.45
CA ARG A 176 -9.70 10.93 -2.43
C ARG A 176 -9.44 9.43 -2.36
N TYR A 177 -9.57 8.76 -3.50
CA TYR A 177 -9.18 7.37 -3.70
C TYR A 177 -7.76 7.31 -4.25
N ILE A 178 -7.00 6.36 -3.76
CA ILE A 178 -5.63 6.09 -4.19
C ILE A 178 -5.51 4.59 -4.46
N ILE A 179 -4.91 4.21 -5.59
CA ILE A 179 -4.46 2.84 -5.85
C ILE A 179 -2.97 2.90 -6.12
N VAL A 180 -2.20 2.11 -5.39
CA VAL A 180 -0.77 1.93 -5.60
C VAL A 180 -0.51 0.46 -5.89
N ASN A 181 0.21 0.23 -6.97
CA ASN A 181 0.71 -1.07 -7.37
C ASN A 181 2.23 -1.06 -7.22
N SER A 182 2.74 -1.81 -6.25
CA SER A 182 4.19 -1.90 -6.03
C SER A 182 4.85 -2.75 -7.12
N SER A 183 6.18 -2.62 -7.24
CA SER A 183 6.99 -3.52 -8.09
C SER A 183 6.96 -4.98 -7.64
N GLU A 184 6.52 -5.25 -6.41
CA GLU A 184 6.37 -6.58 -5.83
C GLU A 184 4.94 -7.13 -5.99
N ASN A 185 4.13 -6.55 -6.89
CA ASN A 185 2.73 -6.92 -7.11
C ASN A 185 1.85 -6.82 -5.85
N ILE A 186 2.19 -5.91 -4.93
CA ILE A 186 1.33 -5.56 -3.80
C ILE A 186 0.41 -4.43 -4.27
N MET A 187 -0.89 -4.67 -4.21
CA MET A 187 -1.89 -3.64 -4.49
C MET A 187 -2.38 -3.04 -3.17
N THR A 188 -2.38 -1.72 -3.05
CA THR A 188 -3.02 -1.02 -1.93
C THR A 188 -4.03 -0.01 -2.47
N PHE A 189 -5.27 -0.16 -2.04
CA PHE A 189 -6.31 0.85 -2.19
C PHE A 189 -6.38 1.67 -0.90
N ALA A 190 -6.50 2.99 -1.01
CA ALA A 190 -6.70 3.88 0.13
C ALA A 190 -7.81 4.89 -0.11
N ILE A 191 -8.49 5.28 0.97
CA ILE A 191 -9.45 6.39 1.01
C ILE A 191 -8.97 7.41 2.04
N GLU A 192 -8.92 8.67 1.61
CA GLU A 192 -8.60 9.81 2.46
C GLU A 192 -9.71 10.86 2.38
N PRO A 193 -10.02 11.56 3.49
CA PRO A 193 -10.86 12.74 3.44
C PRO A 193 -10.06 13.91 2.86
N ILE A 194 -10.70 14.74 2.05
CA ILE A 194 -10.11 15.96 1.48
C ILE A 194 -10.98 17.17 1.75
N LYS A 195 -10.36 18.35 1.81
CA LYS A 195 -11.11 19.60 1.79
C LYS A 195 -11.64 19.82 0.38
N LEU A 196 -12.94 20.09 0.27
CA LEU A 196 -13.55 20.52 -0.97
C LEU A 196 -13.04 21.92 -1.32
N SER A 197 -12.55 22.08 -2.56
CA SER A 197 -12.30 23.40 -3.13
C SER A 197 -13.44 23.76 -4.09
N LEU A 198 -13.74 25.05 -4.24
CA LEU A 198 -14.85 25.53 -5.09
C LEU A 198 -14.70 25.09 -6.56
N SER A 199 -13.47 24.83 -7.02
CA SER A 199 -13.16 24.30 -8.35
C SER A 199 -13.48 22.81 -8.55
N ASP A 200 -13.59 22.03 -7.48
CA ASP A 200 -13.84 20.59 -7.57
C ASP A 200 -15.33 20.28 -7.87
N ALA A 201 -16.24 21.24 -7.69
CA ALA A 201 -17.68 21.08 -7.97
C ALA A 201 -17.98 20.97 -9.48
N ALA A 202 -17.20 21.66 -10.33
CA ALA A 202 -17.42 21.70 -11.77
C ALA A 202 -16.99 20.42 -12.53
N ALA A 203 -16.19 19.55 -11.89
CA ALA A 203 -15.68 18.32 -12.50
C ALA A 203 -16.62 17.11 -12.31
N ASN A 204 -17.64 17.22 -11.46
CA ASN A 204 -18.60 16.15 -11.16
C ASN A 204 -19.93 16.30 -11.94
N GLU A 205 -20.01 17.23 -12.90
CA GLU A 205 -21.21 17.49 -13.71
C GLU A 205 -21.12 17.02 -15.18
N ASN A 206 -20.14 16.18 -15.57
CA ASN A 206 -20.07 15.60 -16.92
C ASN A 206 -19.90 14.08 -16.92
#